data_AF-A0A285SKQ3-F1
#
_entry.id   AF-A0A285SKQ3-F1
#
_cell.length_a   1.000
_cell.length_b   1.000
_cell.length_c   1.000
_cell.angle_alpha   90.00
_cell.angle_beta   90.00
_cell.angle_gamma   90.00
#
_symmetry.space_group_name_H-M   'P 1'
#
loop_
_entity.id
_entity.type
_entity.pdbx_description
1 polymer ?
#
loop_
_entity_poly.entity_id
_entity_poly.type
_entity_poly.pdbx_seq_one_letter_code
_entity_poly.pdbx_strand_id
1 'polypeptide(L)'
;MIHALGQVALDNSITNVISTNKRKEANFDDVLARTNVEINTTNFASSDIYGELSKNYNVRNATFDEIVQIANALYEAGEISGKEVALMTFDFDRAKRDLIHNAGHIIRENGIQISSDFSLYETSANELGQRDWIAEFEARASKSFKYGDLISYQNNNKIVSILQKLQPNESTFDEAYLTSIPVEEAQKLAEQQANGKVKKSLFPEDAPQAVHDYYNSLTLKEKGSLFIKVATEKIKANAYLNQQGQWCIVRPDEPNYVDIFTVPGFTYTKLADAMLHDLEFQKKFIDGAKYKEELEMLEKFKQAVNGY
;
A
#
# COMPACT_ATOMS: atom_id res chain seq x y z
N MET A 1 49.54 14.02 -15.87
CA MET A 1 49.94 13.09 -14.80
C MET A 1 48.94 13.06 -13.63
N ILE A 2 48.33 14.19 -13.24
CA ILE A 2 47.30 14.24 -12.18
C ILE A 2 45.96 13.56 -12.57
N HIS A 3 45.60 13.57 -13.87
CA HIS A 3 44.36 12.94 -14.35
C HIS A 3 44.35 11.39 -14.28
N ALA A 4 45.52 10.74 -14.34
CA ALA A 4 45.62 9.29 -14.31
C ALA A 4 45.52 8.70 -12.89
N LEU A 5 45.88 9.49 -11.87
CA LEU A 5 45.84 9.07 -10.46
C LEU A 5 44.41 9.10 -9.89
N GLY A 6 43.52 9.95 -10.42
CA GLY A 6 42.11 10.02 -10.00
C GLY A 6 41.27 8.84 -10.47
N GLN A 7 41.51 8.33 -11.68
CA GLN A 7 40.78 7.19 -12.25
C GLN A 7 41.11 5.88 -11.49
N VAL A 8 42.38 5.67 -11.18
CA VAL A 8 42.86 4.47 -10.45
C VAL A 8 42.33 4.42 -9.00
N ALA A 9 42.12 5.59 -8.37
CA ALA A 9 41.52 5.67 -7.03
C ALA A 9 40.02 5.32 -7.05
N LEU A 10 39.28 5.70 -8.10
CA LEU A 10 37.86 5.35 -8.26
C LEU A 10 37.68 3.86 -8.54
N ASP A 11 38.49 3.29 -9.45
CA ASP A 11 38.39 1.88 -9.84
C ASP A 11 38.73 0.93 -8.67
N ASN A 12 39.71 1.30 -7.83
CA ASN A 12 40.04 0.55 -6.61
C ASN A 12 38.94 0.65 -5.54
N SER A 13 38.22 1.77 -5.46
CA SER A 13 37.08 1.94 -4.55
C SER A 13 35.88 1.08 -4.97
N ILE A 14 35.58 1.03 -6.28
CA ILE A 14 34.48 0.23 -6.83
C ILE A 14 34.77 -1.26 -6.68
N THR A 15 36.02 -1.68 -6.92
CA THR A 15 36.43 -3.09 -6.79
C THR A 15 36.38 -3.58 -5.33
N ASN A 16 36.71 -2.71 -4.37
CA ASN A 16 36.57 -3.00 -2.93
C ASN A 16 35.10 -3.10 -2.49
N VAL A 17 34.20 -2.26 -3.00
CA VAL A 17 32.77 -2.35 -2.67
C VAL A 17 32.15 -3.65 -3.23
N ILE A 18 32.52 -4.05 -4.45
CA ILE A 18 32.02 -5.29 -5.08
C ILE A 18 32.54 -6.54 -4.34
N SER A 19 33.81 -6.56 -3.91
CA SER A 19 34.36 -7.69 -3.15
C SER A 19 33.79 -7.79 -1.73
N THR A 20 33.49 -6.66 -1.09
CA THR A 20 32.87 -6.62 0.24
C THR A 20 31.41 -7.08 0.20
N ASN A 21 30.68 -6.81 -0.89
CA ASN A 21 29.30 -7.29 -1.08
C ASN A 21 29.23 -8.79 -1.39
N LYS A 22 30.11 -9.32 -2.25
CA LYS A 22 30.20 -10.79 -2.49
C LYS A 22 30.56 -11.58 -1.24
N ARG A 23 31.35 -11.00 -0.33
CA ARG A 23 31.73 -11.64 0.95
C ARG A 23 30.59 -11.62 1.98
N LYS A 24 29.64 -10.69 1.88
CA LYS A 24 28.45 -10.63 2.73
C LYS A 24 27.36 -11.61 2.27
N GLU A 25 27.22 -11.82 0.96
CA GLU A 25 26.31 -12.83 0.39
C GLU A 25 26.75 -14.26 0.77
N ALA A 26 28.04 -14.58 0.65
CA ALA A 26 28.57 -15.89 1.07
C ALA A 26 28.41 -16.17 2.57
N ASN A 27 28.39 -15.14 3.42
CA ASN A 27 28.12 -15.28 4.86
C ASN A 27 26.62 -15.42 5.16
N PHE A 28 25.74 -14.93 4.30
CA PHE A 28 24.29 -15.07 4.47
C PHE A 28 23.83 -16.48 4.07
N ASP A 29 24.40 -17.05 3.01
CA ASP A 29 24.15 -18.42 2.58
C ASP A 29 24.67 -19.45 3.60
N ASP A 30 25.83 -19.21 4.24
CA ASP A 30 26.35 -20.07 5.32
C ASP A 30 25.51 -19.96 6.61
N VAL A 31 24.92 -18.78 6.89
CA VAL A 31 23.97 -18.60 8.01
C VAL A 31 22.63 -19.29 7.71
N LEU A 32 22.13 -19.25 6.48
CA LEU A 32 20.94 -20.01 6.05
C LEU A 32 21.18 -21.52 6.11
N ALA A 33 22.35 -22.00 5.68
CA ALA A 33 22.70 -23.42 5.72
C ALA A 33 22.84 -23.96 7.16
N ARG A 34 23.27 -23.11 8.11
CA ARG A 34 23.44 -23.48 9.53
C ARG A 34 22.18 -23.32 10.37
N THR A 35 21.12 -22.69 9.86
CA THR A 35 19.84 -22.52 10.57
C THR A 35 18.84 -23.65 10.29
N ASN A 36 19.25 -24.68 9.54
CA ASN A 36 18.56 -25.98 9.51
C ASN A 36 18.78 -26.73 10.83
N VAL A 37 18.20 -26.19 11.91
CA VAL A 37 17.78 -26.98 13.06
C VAL A 37 16.80 -28.02 12.52
N GLU A 38 17.06 -29.29 12.81
CA GLU A 38 16.21 -30.44 12.47
C GLU A 38 14.76 -30.18 12.91
N ILE A 39 13.96 -29.64 12.00
CA ILE A 39 12.51 -29.70 12.10
C ILE A 39 12.16 -31.12 11.67
N ASN A 40 11.89 -31.97 12.66
CA ASN A 40 11.29 -33.27 12.45
C ASN A 40 10.04 -33.11 11.57
N THR A 41 10.16 -33.44 10.29
CA THR A 41 9.04 -33.56 9.35
C THR A 41 8.20 -34.77 9.73
N THR A 42 7.35 -34.60 10.72
CA THR A 42 6.12 -35.40 10.84
C THR A 42 5.06 -34.74 9.99
N ASN A 43 4.74 -35.39 8.86
CA ASN A 43 3.55 -35.22 8.02
C ASN A 43 2.50 -34.23 8.55
N PHE A 44 2.58 -32.95 8.18
CA PHE A 44 1.41 -32.08 8.19
C PHE A 44 0.82 -32.13 6.79
N ALA A 45 -0.29 -32.85 6.66
CA ALA A 45 -1.23 -32.53 5.60
C ALA A 45 -1.55 -31.04 5.74
N SER A 46 -1.30 -30.25 4.69
CA SER A 46 -1.69 -28.85 4.61
C SER A 46 -3.20 -28.75 4.85
N SER A 47 -3.62 -28.47 6.08
CA SER A 47 -5.02 -28.25 6.41
C SER A 47 -5.41 -26.88 5.85
N ASP A 48 -6.38 -26.86 4.95
CA ASP A 48 -6.99 -25.64 4.43
C ASP A 48 -7.69 -24.88 5.58
N ILE A 49 -6.91 -24.05 6.29
CA ILE A 49 -7.36 -23.32 7.48
C ILE A 49 -8.48 -22.35 7.13
N TYR A 50 -8.50 -21.78 5.92
CA TYR A 50 -9.60 -20.94 5.46
C TYR A 50 -10.89 -21.75 5.28
N GLY A 51 -10.79 -22.96 4.72
CA GLY A 51 -11.90 -23.90 4.62
C GLY A 51 -12.44 -24.38 5.96
N GLU A 52 -11.58 -24.52 6.98
CA GLU A 52 -12.01 -24.86 8.34
C GLU A 52 -12.69 -23.69 9.06
N LEU A 53 -12.09 -22.50 8.98
CA LEU A 53 -12.63 -21.30 9.61
C LEU A 53 -13.95 -20.85 8.98
N SER A 54 -14.07 -20.90 7.65
CA SER A 54 -15.30 -20.52 6.93
C SER A 54 -16.52 -21.40 7.26
N LYS A 55 -16.30 -22.64 7.73
CA LYS A 55 -17.39 -23.51 8.21
C LYS A 55 -17.94 -23.08 9.57
N ASN A 56 -17.09 -22.51 10.41
CA ASN A 56 -17.40 -22.18 11.80
C ASN A 56 -17.76 -20.70 11.98
N TYR A 57 -17.28 -19.84 11.09
CA TYR A 57 -17.43 -18.39 11.21
C TYR A 57 -18.02 -17.77 9.94
N ASN A 58 -18.91 -16.79 10.13
CA ASN A 58 -19.37 -15.92 9.07
C ASN A 58 -18.84 -14.50 9.33
N VAL A 59 -17.78 -14.10 8.63
CA VAL A 59 -17.14 -12.78 8.82
C VAL A 59 -18.01 -11.58 8.45
N ARG A 60 -19.13 -11.79 7.73
CA ARG A 60 -20.14 -10.75 7.50
C ARG A 60 -21.14 -10.61 8.66
N ASN A 61 -21.09 -11.53 9.61
CA ASN A 61 -21.93 -11.53 10.80
C ASN A 61 -21.16 -12.13 11.99
N ALA A 62 -19.98 -11.59 12.27
CA ALA A 62 -19.12 -12.05 13.35
C ALA A 62 -19.01 -10.97 14.45
N THR A 63 -18.87 -11.41 15.69
CA THR A 63 -18.47 -10.59 16.84
C THR A 63 -16.98 -10.26 16.78
N PHE A 64 -16.53 -9.32 17.60
CA PHE A 64 -15.11 -9.01 17.72
C PHE A 64 -14.29 -10.20 18.23
N ASP A 65 -14.80 -10.92 19.23
CA ASP A 65 -14.11 -12.10 19.78
C ASP A 65 -13.92 -13.21 18.74
N GLU A 66 -14.89 -13.38 17.84
CA GLU A 66 -14.77 -14.32 16.71
C GLU A 66 -13.69 -13.85 15.71
N ILE A 67 -13.59 -12.54 15.42
CA ILE A 67 -12.50 -12.01 14.59
C ILE A 67 -11.14 -12.20 15.24
N VAL A 68 -11.03 -12.06 16.56
CA VAL A 68 -9.80 -12.35 17.31
C VAL A 68 -9.41 -13.82 17.15
N GLN A 69 -10.37 -14.74 17.29
CA GLN A 69 -10.13 -16.18 17.11
C GLN A 69 -9.67 -16.50 15.67
N ILE A 70 -10.33 -15.92 14.67
CA ILE A 70 -9.95 -16.06 13.26
C ILE A 70 -8.54 -15.54 13.01
N ALA A 71 -8.22 -14.33 13.48
CA ALA A 71 -6.90 -13.72 13.26
C ALA A 71 -5.78 -14.55 13.90
N ASN A 72 -5.99 -15.05 15.12
CA ASN A 72 -5.02 -15.90 15.80
C ASN A 72 -4.83 -17.23 15.06
N ALA A 73 -5.91 -17.89 14.64
CA ALA A 73 -5.83 -19.16 13.91
C ALA A 73 -5.09 -19.00 12.57
N LEU A 74 -5.38 -17.94 11.82
CA LEU A 74 -4.67 -17.62 10.58
C LEU A 74 -3.18 -17.32 10.83
N TYR A 75 -2.85 -16.63 11.93
CA TYR A 75 -1.47 -16.32 12.29
C TYR A 75 -0.68 -17.56 12.72
N GLU A 76 -1.28 -18.43 13.54
CA GLU A 76 -0.68 -19.70 13.96
C GLU A 76 -0.43 -20.64 12.78
N ALA A 77 -1.30 -20.59 11.76
CA ALA A 77 -1.12 -21.30 10.50
C ALA A 77 -0.09 -20.64 9.55
N GLY A 78 0.43 -19.45 9.88
CA GLY A 78 1.37 -18.70 9.04
C GLY A 78 0.75 -17.98 7.84
N GLU A 79 -0.59 -17.91 7.77
CA GLU A 79 -1.34 -17.31 6.64
C GLU A 79 -1.36 -15.79 6.65
N ILE A 80 -1.18 -15.19 7.83
CA ILE A 80 -1.11 -13.74 8.03
C ILE A 80 0.04 -13.39 8.97
N SER A 81 0.55 -12.17 8.88
CA SER A 81 1.59 -11.64 9.76
C SER A 81 1.00 -11.02 11.03
N GLY A 82 1.86 -10.79 12.04
CA GLY A 82 1.46 -10.10 13.26
C GLY A 82 0.92 -8.68 13.03
N LYS A 83 1.29 -8.03 11.91
CA LYS A 83 0.72 -6.73 11.52
C LYS A 83 -0.76 -6.87 11.18
N GLU A 84 -1.14 -7.89 10.42
CA GLU A 84 -2.54 -8.13 10.07
C GLU A 84 -3.35 -8.54 11.30
N VAL A 85 -2.79 -9.36 12.20
CA VAL A 85 -3.41 -9.65 13.50
C VAL A 85 -3.70 -8.36 14.27
N ALA A 86 -2.71 -7.49 14.43
CA ALA A 86 -2.88 -6.23 15.17
C ALA A 86 -3.96 -5.32 14.57
N LEU A 87 -4.11 -5.31 13.24
CA LEU A 87 -5.14 -4.53 12.55
C LEU A 87 -6.53 -5.16 12.71
N MET A 88 -6.65 -6.48 12.57
CA MET A 88 -7.92 -7.20 12.72
C MET A 88 -8.45 -7.17 14.16
N THR A 89 -7.54 -7.19 15.13
CA THR A 89 -7.84 -7.31 16.57
C THR A 89 -7.72 -6.00 17.34
N PHE A 90 -7.73 -4.86 16.63
CA PHE A 90 -7.74 -3.57 17.31
C PHE A 90 -9.09 -3.35 18.04
N ASP A 91 -9.03 -3.26 19.37
CA ASP A 91 -10.21 -3.07 20.22
C ASP A 91 -10.65 -1.59 20.21
N PHE A 92 -11.49 -1.26 19.23
CA PHE A 92 -12.05 0.09 19.06
C PHE A 92 -12.91 0.53 20.24
N ASP A 93 -13.59 -0.40 20.93
CA ASP A 93 -14.41 -0.05 22.08
C ASP A 93 -13.55 0.32 23.28
N ARG A 94 -12.47 -0.42 23.53
CA ARG A 94 -11.49 -0.03 24.55
C ARG A 94 -10.81 1.28 24.19
N ALA A 95 -10.39 1.46 22.94
CA ALA A 95 -9.80 2.72 22.49
C ALA A 95 -10.76 3.90 22.69
N LYS A 96 -12.06 3.72 22.40
CA LYS A 96 -13.12 4.71 22.67
C LYS A 96 -13.23 5.00 24.16
N ARG A 97 -13.30 3.98 25.02
CA ARG A 97 -13.38 4.15 26.48
C ARG A 97 -12.16 4.90 27.02
N ASP A 98 -10.97 4.53 26.58
CA ASP A 98 -9.71 5.15 26.98
C ASP A 98 -9.66 6.61 26.51
N LEU A 99 -10.10 6.90 25.29
CA LEU A 99 -10.21 8.28 24.78
C LEU A 99 -11.18 9.12 25.63
N ILE A 100 -12.36 8.59 25.93
CA ILE A 100 -13.35 9.29 26.76
C ILE A 100 -12.83 9.50 28.18
N HIS A 101 -12.15 8.50 28.77
CA HIS A 101 -11.59 8.60 30.11
C HIS A 101 -10.47 9.64 30.17
N ASN A 102 -9.52 9.58 29.24
CA ASN A 102 -8.29 10.37 29.30
C ASN A 102 -8.45 11.78 28.71
N ALA A 103 -9.24 11.94 27.65
CA ALA A 103 -9.48 13.24 27.00
C ALA A 103 -10.83 13.87 27.37
N GLY A 104 -11.73 13.12 28.02
CA GLY A 104 -13.08 13.59 28.33
C GLY A 104 -13.12 14.81 29.24
N HIS A 105 -12.13 15.01 30.12
CA HIS A 105 -12.04 16.21 30.95
C HIS A 105 -11.75 17.46 30.10
N ILE A 106 -10.77 17.40 29.18
CA ILE A 106 -10.44 18.48 28.24
C ILE A 106 -11.65 18.80 27.34
N ILE A 107 -12.35 17.76 26.88
CA ILE A 107 -13.51 17.91 26.01
C ILE A 107 -14.67 18.61 26.75
N ARG A 108 -14.94 18.23 28.01
CA ARG A 108 -15.98 18.84 28.84
C ARG A 108 -15.66 20.27 29.26
N GLU A 109 -14.41 20.57 29.59
CA GLU A 109 -13.97 21.91 29.98
C GLU A 109 -14.10 22.94 28.85
N ASN A 110 -13.98 22.50 27.59
CA ASN A 110 -14.20 23.35 26.41
C ASN A 110 -15.67 23.41 25.96
N GLY A 111 -16.61 22.87 26.75
CA GLY A 111 -18.03 22.84 26.42
C GLY A 111 -18.39 21.91 25.25
N ILE A 112 -17.48 21.02 24.84
CA ILE A 112 -17.71 20.05 23.78
C ILE A 112 -18.36 18.82 24.41
N GLN A 113 -19.55 18.45 23.94
CA GLN A 113 -20.23 17.25 24.39
C GLN A 113 -19.89 16.09 23.45
N ILE A 114 -19.31 15.00 23.98
CA ILE A 114 -19.15 13.76 23.22
C ILE A 114 -20.54 13.19 22.99
N SER A 115 -20.90 13.01 21.73
CA SER A 115 -22.19 12.44 21.38
C SER A 115 -22.32 11.03 21.97
N SER A 116 -23.50 10.68 22.46
CA SER A 116 -23.78 9.35 23.02
C SER A 116 -23.64 8.23 21.98
N ASP A 117 -23.75 8.57 20.70
CA ASP A 117 -23.59 7.67 19.55
C ASP A 117 -22.15 7.61 19.01
N PHE A 118 -21.19 8.31 19.64
CA PHE A 118 -19.80 8.32 19.17
C PHE A 118 -19.26 6.90 19.06
N SER A 119 -18.76 6.52 17.88
CA SER A 119 -18.18 5.22 17.60
C SER A 119 -16.88 5.40 16.85
N LEU A 120 -15.92 4.52 17.12
CA LEU A 120 -14.69 4.41 16.34
C LEU A 120 -14.83 3.39 15.19
N TYR A 121 -15.97 2.70 15.10
CA TYR A 121 -16.34 1.86 13.97
C TYR A 121 -16.95 2.69 12.83
N GLU A 122 -16.72 2.26 11.59
CA GLU A 122 -17.29 2.93 10.41
C GLU A 122 -18.67 2.39 10.02
N THR A 123 -19.00 1.17 10.46
CA THR A 123 -20.31 0.53 10.24
C THR A 123 -21.08 0.42 11.57
N SER A 124 -22.31 -0.10 11.53
CA SER A 124 -23.07 -0.47 12.73
C SER A 124 -23.00 -1.97 12.99
N ALA A 125 -23.03 -2.38 14.26
CA ALA A 125 -23.25 -3.77 14.63
C ALA A 125 -24.76 -4.05 14.76
N ASN A 126 -25.15 -5.32 14.67
CA ASN A 126 -26.50 -5.76 14.97
C ASN A 126 -26.75 -5.86 16.49
N GLU A 127 -27.96 -6.25 16.90
CA GLU A 127 -28.35 -6.39 18.32
C GLU A 127 -27.52 -7.41 19.11
N LEU A 128 -26.85 -8.34 18.42
CA LEU A 128 -25.97 -9.36 19.01
C LEU A 128 -24.50 -8.90 19.07
N GLY A 129 -24.20 -7.65 18.70
CA GLY A 129 -22.83 -7.14 18.63
C GLY A 129 -22.03 -7.68 17.45
N GLN A 130 -22.68 -8.33 16.48
CA GLN A 130 -22.05 -8.84 15.27
C GLN A 130 -21.99 -7.76 14.20
N ARG A 131 -20.96 -7.81 13.36
CA ARG A 131 -20.67 -6.82 12.32
C ARG A 131 -20.31 -7.51 11.02
N ASP A 132 -20.60 -6.84 9.91
CA ASP A 132 -19.98 -7.16 8.63
C ASP A 132 -18.55 -6.59 8.62
N TRP A 133 -17.57 -7.44 8.95
CA TRP A 133 -16.18 -7.02 9.05
C TRP A 133 -15.56 -6.72 7.69
N ILE A 134 -16.07 -7.31 6.62
CA ILE A 134 -15.66 -6.94 5.26
C ILE A 134 -16.09 -5.50 5.00
N ALA A 135 -17.38 -5.18 5.23
CA ALA A 135 -17.90 -3.82 5.05
C ALA A 135 -17.22 -2.79 5.97
N GLU A 136 -16.87 -3.17 7.20
CA GLU A 136 -16.13 -2.32 8.13
C GLU A 136 -14.76 -1.91 7.57
N PHE A 137 -13.97 -2.87 7.10
CA PHE A 137 -12.65 -2.56 6.56
C PHE A 137 -12.71 -1.91 5.17
N GLU A 138 -13.72 -2.18 4.35
CA GLU A 138 -14.00 -1.43 3.10
C GLU A 138 -14.33 0.04 3.37
N ALA A 139 -15.17 0.31 4.37
CA ALA A 139 -15.52 1.67 4.79
C ALA A 139 -14.29 2.41 5.35
N ARG A 140 -13.45 1.73 6.14
CA ARG A 140 -12.16 2.28 6.62
C ARG A 140 -11.20 2.56 5.47
N ALA A 141 -11.08 1.66 4.50
CA ALA A 141 -10.26 1.89 3.32
C ALA A 141 -10.74 3.15 2.58
N SER A 142 -12.03 3.22 2.26
CA SER A 142 -12.65 4.37 1.59
C SER A 142 -12.40 5.68 2.33
N LYS A 143 -12.51 5.67 3.67
CA LYS A 143 -12.23 6.83 4.52
C LYS A 143 -10.76 7.23 4.48
N SER A 144 -9.83 6.28 4.62
CA SER A 144 -8.39 6.56 4.54
C SER A 144 -8.02 7.15 3.18
N PHE A 145 -8.56 6.61 2.09
CA PHE A 145 -8.36 7.15 0.75
C PHE A 145 -8.89 8.59 0.64
N LYS A 146 -10.10 8.86 1.14
CA LYS A 146 -10.71 10.20 1.15
C LYS A 146 -9.82 11.23 1.85
N TYR A 147 -9.10 10.85 2.90
CA TYR A 147 -8.21 11.72 3.65
C TYR A 147 -6.74 11.66 3.20
N GLY A 148 -6.44 10.96 2.10
CA GLY A 148 -5.07 10.85 1.56
C GLY A 148 -4.14 9.93 2.36
N ASP A 149 -4.66 9.14 3.31
CA ASP A 149 -3.88 8.14 4.04
C ASP A 149 -3.79 6.83 3.24
N LEU A 150 -2.86 6.82 2.27
CA LEU A 150 -2.66 5.68 1.37
C LEU A 150 -2.12 4.43 2.08
N ILE A 151 -1.39 4.60 3.19
CA ILE A 151 -0.85 3.46 3.96
C ILE A 151 -1.99 2.74 4.67
N SER A 152 -2.87 3.48 5.36
CA SER A 152 -4.04 2.89 6.00
C SER A 152 -5.02 2.33 4.98
N TYR A 153 -5.19 2.99 3.82
CA TYR A 153 -5.97 2.45 2.70
C TYR A 153 -5.48 1.05 2.28
N GLN A 154 -4.16 0.91 2.05
CA GLN A 154 -3.55 -0.37 1.68
C GLN A 154 -3.73 -1.44 2.76
N ASN A 155 -3.50 -1.07 4.03
CA ASN A 155 -3.65 -1.98 5.16
C ASN A 155 -5.08 -2.50 5.28
N ASN A 156 -6.08 -1.61 5.18
CA ASN A 156 -7.49 -1.97 5.28
C ASN A 156 -7.92 -2.89 4.12
N ASN A 157 -7.51 -2.60 2.89
CA ASN A 157 -7.78 -3.49 1.75
C ASN A 157 -7.14 -4.87 1.90
N LYS A 158 -5.95 -4.97 2.50
CA LYS A 158 -5.32 -6.26 2.77
C LYS A 158 -6.16 -7.10 3.74
N ILE A 159 -6.75 -6.47 4.77
CA ILE A 159 -7.66 -7.16 5.70
C ILE A 159 -8.94 -7.60 4.98
N VAL A 160 -9.52 -6.76 4.12
CA VAL A 160 -10.68 -7.13 3.28
C VAL A 160 -10.39 -8.40 2.50
N SER A 161 -9.24 -8.49 1.82
CA SER A 161 -8.86 -9.68 1.06
C SER A 161 -8.72 -10.94 1.93
N ILE A 162 -8.15 -10.82 3.14
CA ILE A 162 -8.05 -11.93 4.08
C ILE A 162 -9.44 -12.43 4.50
N LEU A 163 -10.33 -11.50 4.86
CA LEU A 163 -11.69 -11.84 5.28
C LEU A 163 -12.53 -12.42 4.14
N GLN A 164 -12.34 -11.95 2.90
CA GLN A 164 -13.05 -12.48 1.74
C GLN A 164 -12.73 -13.95 1.45
N LYS A 165 -11.51 -14.43 1.74
CA LYS A 165 -11.17 -15.86 1.63
C LYS A 165 -11.96 -16.76 2.58
N LEU A 166 -12.52 -16.18 3.64
CA LEU A 166 -13.34 -16.91 4.62
C LEU A 166 -14.82 -16.99 4.20
N GLN A 167 -15.17 -16.44 3.03
CA GLN A 167 -16.51 -16.62 2.47
C GLN A 167 -16.60 -18.01 1.82
N PRO A 168 -17.70 -18.77 2.05
CA PRO A 168 -17.89 -20.06 1.41
C PRO A 168 -17.99 -19.88 -0.12
N ASN A 169 -17.12 -20.57 -0.86
CA ASN A 169 -17.02 -20.49 -2.32
C ASN A 169 -18.34 -20.92 -3.02
N GLU A 170 -19.00 -20.00 -3.72
CA GLU A 170 -19.49 -20.35 -5.06
C GLU A 170 -18.34 -20.10 -6.05
N SER A 171 -17.75 -21.21 -6.52
CA SER A 171 -16.75 -21.31 -7.59
C SER A 171 -15.33 -20.74 -7.34
N THR A 172 -14.40 -21.70 -7.20
CA THR A 172 -12.96 -21.69 -7.49
C THR A 172 -12.28 -20.33 -7.75
N PHE A 173 -11.49 -19.88 -6.79
CA PHE A 173 -10.40 -18.91 -7.01
C PHE A 173 -9.06 -19.60 -6.71
N ASP A 174 -8.20 -19.67 -7.73
CA ASP A 174 -6.87 -20.27 -7.66
C ASP A 174 -5.95 -19.52 -6.69
N GLU A 175 -5.18 -20.28 -5.94
CA GLU A 175 -4.21 -19.89 -4.90
C GLU A 175 -3.06 -18.99 -5.42
N ALA A 176 -2.98 -18.77 -6.73
CA ALA A 176 -2.06 -17.83 -7.38
C ALA A 176 -2.45 -16.33 -7.19
N TYR A 177 -3.63 -16.05 -6.62
CA TYR A 177 -4.20 -14.69 -6.52
C TYR A 177 -3.72 -13.86 -5.29
N LEU A 178 -2.86 -14.42 -4.44
CA LEU A 178 -2.76 -13.98 -3.04
C LEU A 178 -1.47 -13.25 -2.64
N THR A 179 -0.50 -13.15 -3.54
CA THR A 179 0.75 -12.41 -3.33
C THR A 179 0.84 -11.11 -4.13
N SER A 180 -0.23 -10.73 -4.83
CA SER A 180 -0.13 -9.81 -5.95
C SER A 180 -1.05 -8.59 -5.90
N ILE A 181 -2.07 -8.46 -5.06
CA ILE A 181 -3.20 -7.53 -5.39
C ILE A 181 -2.94 -6.00 -5.49
N PRO A 182 -1.88 -5.33 -4.97
CA PRO A 182 -1.57 -3.96 -5.43
C PRO A 182 -0.87 -3.95 -6.80
N VAL A 183 -0.11 -5.02 -7.07
CA VAL A 183 0.67 -5.22 -8.27
C VAL A 183 -0.24 -5.80 -9.35
N GLU A 184 -1.04 -6.85 -9.12
CA GLU A 184 -1.93 -7.50 -10.07
C GLU A 184 -3.16 -6.71 -10.44
N GLU A 185 -3.68 -5.80 -9.61
CA GLU A 185 -4.77 -4.94 -10.06
C GLU A 185 -4.22 -3.79 -10.92
N ALA A 186 -3.03 -3.28 -10.61
CA ALA A 186 -2.25 -2.41 -11.49
C ALA A 186 -1.71 -3.14 -12.74
N GLN A 187 -1.43 -4.44 -12.64
CA GLN A 187 -0.94 -5.34 -13.69
C GLN A 187 -2.10 -5.86 -14.52
N LYS A 188 -3.30 -6.07 -13.95
CA LYS A 188 -4.56 -6.35 -14.65
C LYS A 188 -5.08 -5.08 -15.28
N LEU A 189 -4.95 -3.90 -14.68
CA LEU A 189 -5.14 -2.64 -15.40
C LEU A 189 -4.14 -2.53 -16.55
N ALA A 190 -2.86 -2.87 -16.35
CA ALA A 190 -1.86 -2.89 -17.42
C ALA A 190 -2.06 -4.01 -18.47
N GLU A 191 -2.58 -5.18 -18.10
CA GLU A 191 -2.79 -6.37 -18.93
C GLU A 191 -4.17 -6.34 -19.61
N GLN A 192 -5.21 -5.77 -18.99
CA GLN A 192 -6.48 -5.44 -19.64
C GLN A 192 -6.29 -4.29 -20.64
N GLN A 193 -5.41 -3.32 -20.35
CA GLN A 193 -4.94 -2.34 -21.33
C GLN A 193 -4.10 -2.97 -22.46
N ALA A 194 -3.41 -4.08 -22.20
CA ALA A 194 -2.64 -4.81 -23.21
C ALA A 194 -3.48 -5.76 -24.08
N ASN A 195 -4.54 -6.38 -23.53
CA ASN A 195 -5.28 -7.47 -24.18
C ASN A 195 -6.69 -7.11 -24.72
N GLY A 196 -7.25 -5.92 -24.47
CA GLY A 196 -8.62 -5.64 -24.94
C GLY A 196 -9.09 -4.19 -24.99
N LYS A 197 -8.85 -3.53 -26.12
CA LYS A 197 -9.63 -2.39 -26.70
C LYS A 197 -9.63 -1.01 -26.05
N VAL A 198 -9.01 -0.75 -24.89
CA VAL A 198 -8.67 0.63 -24.50
C VAL A 198 -7.28 0.67 -23.86
N LYS A 199 -6.25 0.91 -24.68
CA LYS A 199 -4.88 1.23 -24.24
C LYS A 199 -4.83 2.63 -23.62
N LYS A 200 -5.36 2.81 -22.42
CA LYS A 200 -5.06 4.04 -21.67
C LYS A 200 -3.71 3.87 -20.97
N SER A 201 -2.64 4.20 -21.68
CA SER A 201 -1.31 4.39 -21.07
C SER A 201 -1.43 5.29 -19.83
N LEU A 202 -0.55 5.12 -18.83
CA LEU A 202 -0.45 6.01 -17.67
C LEU A 202 -0.37 7.48 -18.11
N PHE A 203 0.29 7.70 -19.24
CA PHE A 203 0.43 8.99 -19.88
C PHE A 203 -0.54 9.12 -21.06
N PRO A 204 -0.99 10.35 -21.38
CA PRO A 204 -1.75 10.63 -22.59
C PRO A 204 -1.09 10.08 -23.86
N GLU A 205 -1.90 9.82 -24.92
CA GLU A 205 -1.38 9.31 -26.20
C GLU A 205 -0.42 10.30 -26.90
N ASP A 206 -0.52 11.59 -26.58
CA ASP A 206 0.34 12.66 -27.08
C ASP A 206 1.56 12.94 -26.20
N ALA A 207 1.85 12.09 -25.20
CA ALA A 207 3.08 12.18 -24.44
C ALA A 207 4.31 11.98 -25.35
N PRO A 208 5.46 12.64 -25.07
CA PRO A 208 6.68 12.44 -25.83
C PRO A 208 7.07 10.95 -25.87
N GLN A 209 7.58 10.48 -27.01
CA GLN A 209 7.93 9.06 -27.19
C GLN A 209 8.90 8.56 -26.12
N ALA A 210 9.84 9.40 -25.67
CA ALA A 210 10.77 9.04 -24.59
C ALA A 210 10.07 8.73 -23.25
N VAL A 211 8.93 9.38 -22.96
CA VAL A 211 8.09 9.08 -21.79
C VAL A 211 7.51 7.67 -21.91
N HIS A 212 6.97 7.32 -23.07
CA HIS A 212 6.43 5.99 -23.33
C HIS A 212 7.52 4.92 -23.32
N ASP A 213 8.67 5.18 -23.95
CA ASP A 213 9.80 4.25 -24.00
C ASP A 213 10.33 3.96 -22.59
N TYR A 214 10.50 5.02 -21.78
CA TYR A 214 10.91 4.87 -20.39
C TYR A 214 9.87 4.07 -19.60
N TYR A 215 8.58 4.44 -19.66
CA TYR A 215 7.52 3.70 -18.96
C TYR A 215 7.52 2.22 -19.34
N ASN A 216 7.67 1.91 -20.62
CA ASN A 216 7.67 0.54 -21.11
C ASN A 216 8.92 -0.25 -20.69
N SER A 217 10.05 0.43 -20.47
CA SER A 217 11.30 -0.18 -19.96
C SER A 217 11.25 -0.59 -18.49
N LEU A 218 10.31 -0.03 -17.72
CA LEU A 218 10.17 -0.32 -16.29
C LEU A 218 9.67 -1.74 -16.02
N THR A 219 10.18 -2.33 -14.94
CA THR A 219 9.56 -3.49 -14.32
C THR A 219 8.17 -3.13 -13.84
N LEU A 220 7.34 -4.13 -13.60
CA LEU A 220 5.99 -3.89 -13.12
C LEU A 220 5.93 -3.20 -11.75
N LYS A 221 6.81 -3.58 -10.82
CA LYS A 221 6.92 -2.94 -9.51
C LYS A 221 7.21 -1.44 -9.65
N GLU A 222 8.11 -1.09 -10.56
CA GLU A 222 8.45 0.30 -10.87
C GLU A 222 7.29 1.03 -11.56
N LYS A 223 6.57 0.38 -12.50
CA LYS A 223 5.36 0.95 -13.11
C LYS A 223 4.29 1.27 -12.08
N GLY A 224 4.04 0.36 -11.14
CA GLY A 224 3.11 0.58 -10.04
C GLY A 224 3.56 1.74 -9.15
N SER A 225 4.85 1.83 -8.86
CA SER A 225 5.41 2.91 -8.05
C SER A 225 5.31 4.27 -8.77
N LEU A 226 5.64 4.34 -10.06
CA LEU A 226 5.49 5.56 -10.87
C LEU A 226 4.01 5.96 -11.01
N PHE A 227 3.11 5.00 -11.20
CA PHE A 227 1.67 5.24 -11.22
C PHE A 227 1.20 5.92 -9.92
N ILE A 228 1.62 5.41 -8.75
CA ILE A 228 1.26 5.99 -7.45
C ILE A 228 1.77 7.44 -7.33
N LYS A 229 2.98 7.72 -7.79
CA LYS A 229 3.53 9.09 -7.75
C LYS A 229 2.75 10.04 -8.66
N VAL A 230 2.43 9.64 -9.89
CA VAL A 230 1.59 10.44 -10.80
C VAL A 230 0.17 10.64 -10.22
N ALA A 231 -0.42 9.60 -9.64
CA ALA A 231 -1.73 9.69 -8.99
C ALA A 231 -1.72 10.65 -7.79
N THR A 232 -0.64 10.66 -7.01
CA THR A 232 -0.45 11.60 -5.90
C THR A 232 -0.46 13.05 -6.38
N GLU A 233 0.23 13.34 -7.49
CA GLU A 233 0.23 14.68 -8.09
C GLU A 233 -1.15 15.07 -8.63
N LYS A 234 -1.90 14.12 -9.22
CA LYS A 234 -3.30 14.35 -9.62
C LYS A 234 -4.19 14.68 -8.42
N ILE A 235 -4.04 13.96 -7.32
CA ILE A 235 -4.81 14.21 -6.09
C ILE A 235 -4.53 15.61 -5.56
N LYS A 236 -3.26 16.01 -5.47
CA LYS A 236 -2.90 17.34 -4.97
C LYS A 236 -3.42 18.47 -5.85
N ALA A 237 -3.35 18.31 -7.17
CA ALA A 237 -3.86 19.29 -8.12
C ALA A 237 -5.38 19.49 -8.00
N ASN A 238 -6.09 18.48 -7.48
CA ASN A 238 -7.54 18.46 -7.31
C ASN A 238 -7.98 18.58 -5.85
N ALA A 239 -7.04 18.74 -4.90
CA ALA A 239 -7.34 18.87 -3.49
C ALA A 239 -7.71 20.33 -3.16
N TYR A 240 -8.79 20.54 -2.43
CA TYR A 240 -9.24 21.86 -1.99
C TYR A 240 -9.85 21.81 -0.59
N LEU A 241 -9.95 22.97 0.06
CA LEU A 241 -10.69 23.13 1.31
C LEU A 241 -12.11 23.59 0.99
N ASN A 242 -13.11 22.86 1.49
CA ASN A 242 -14.51 23.28 1.39
C ASN A 242 -14.81 24.46 2.35
N GLN A 243 -16.05 24.96 2.32
CA GLN A 243 -16.48 26.09 3.18
C GLN A 243 -16.37 25.79 4.69
N GLN A 244 -16.32 24.51 5.06
CA GLN A 244 -16.17 24.02 6.42
C GLN A 244 -14.70 23.80 6.81
N GLY A 245 -13.74 24.15 5.94
CA GLY A 245 -12.31 23.95 6.17
C GLY A 245 -11.87 22.49 6.10
N GLN A 246 -12.63 21.62 5.45
CA GLN A 246 -12.28 20.21 5.27
C GLN A 246 -11.64 19.97 3.91
N TRP A 247 -10.61 19.14 3.87
CA TRP A 247 -9.99 18.70 2.62
C TRP A 247 -10.97 17.82 1.83
N CYS A 248 -11.12 18.15 0.56
CA CYS A 248 -11.90 17.44 -0.44
C CYS A 248 -11.06 17.28 -1.71
N ILE A 249 -11.40 16.30 -2.53
CA ILE A 249 -10.75 16.05 -3.82
C ILE A 249 -11.82 16.11 -4.90
N VAL A 250 -11.59 16.91 -5.94
CA VAL A 250 -12.46 16.94 -7.12
C VAL A 250 -12.30 15.65 -7.90
N ARG A 251 -13.41 14.96 -8.20
CA ARG A 251 -13.40 13.69 -8.94
C ARG A 251 -13.33 13.93 -10.46
N PRO A 252 -12.82 12.98 -11.26
CA PRO A 252 -12.71 13.15 -12.72
C PRO A 252 -14.01 13.48 -13.46
N ASP A 253 -15.15 13.09 -12.90
CA ASP A 253 -16.50 13.36 -13.44
C ASP A 253 -17.11 14.68 -12.94
N GLU A 254 -16.45 15.37 -12.01
CA GLU A 254 -16.96 16.61 -11.42
C GLU A 254 -16.52 17.86 -12.19
N PRO A 255 -17.38 18.90 -12.22
CA PRO A 255 -16.99 20.19 -12.76
C PRO A 255 -15.78 20.72 -11.97
N ASN A 256 -14.79 21.26 -12.69
CA ASN A 256 -13.51 21.78 -12.19
C ASN A 256 -12.42 20.73 -11.91
N TYR A 257 -12.59 19.48 -12.32
CA TYR A 257 -11.47 18.54 -12.32
C TYR A 257 -10.33 19.05 -13.20
N VAL A 258 -9.13 19.07 -12.64
CA VAL A 258 -7.88 19.44 -13.31
C VAL A 258 -7.16 18.18 -13.74
N ASP A 259 -7.16 17.91 -15.04
CA ASP A 259 -6.21 16.94 -15.60
C ASP A 259 -4.84 17.60 -15.71
N ILE A 260 -3.91 17.18 -14.84
CA ILE A 260 -2.57 17.76 -14.73
C ILE A 260 -1.83 17.81 -16.07
N PHE A 261 -2.12 16.88 -16.99
CA PHE A 261 -1.48 16.82 -18.31
C PHE A 261 -1.95 17.90 -19.28
N THR A 262 -3.10 18.53 -19.00
CA THR A 262 -3.71 19.54 -19.87
C THR A 262 -3.57 20.97 -19.32
N VAL A 263 -2.97 21.12 -18.13
CA VAL A 263 -2.78 22.43 -17.48
C VAL A 263 -1.80 23.28 -18.29
N PRO A 264 -2.10 24.58 -18.53
CA PRO A 264 -1.16 25.48 -19.18
C PRO A 264 0.22 25.50 -18.50
N GLY A 265 1.27 25.28 -19.29
CA GLY A 265 2.64 25.24 -18.78
C GLY A 265 3.03 23.96 -18.06
N PHE A 266 2.20 22.91 -18.12
CA PHE A 266 2.61 21.55 -17.76
C PHE A 266 3.81 21.12 -18.60
N THR A 267 4.78 20.47 -17.95
CA THR A 267 5.84 19.71 -18.61
C THR A 267 6.11 18.44 -17.82
N TYR A 268 6.55 17.38 -18.49
CA TYR A 268 6.93 16.15 -17.82
C TYR A 268 8.12 16.34 -16.86
N THR A 269 9.01 17.29 -17.15
CA THR A 269 10.08 17.69 -16.23
C THR A 269 9.53 18.25 -14.92
N LYS A 270 8.50 19.12 -14.97
CA LYS A 270 7.86 19.65 -13.77
C LYS A 270 7.16 18.57 -12.97
N LEU A 271 6.54 17.60 -13.64
CA LEU A 271 5.96 16.43 -12.98
C LEU A 271 7.04 15.60 -12.27
N ALA A 272 8.16 15.32 -12.93
CA ALA A 272 9.28 14.59 -12.33
C ALA A 272 9.87 15.34 -11.13
N ASP A 273 10.02 16.66 -11.22
CA ASP A 273 10.50 17.51 -10.12
C ASP A 273 9.55 17.50 -8.92
N ALA A 274 8.24 17.56 -9.16
CA ALA A 274 7.24 17.47 -8.09
C ALA A 274 7.30 16.10 -7.37
N MET A 275 7.41 15.00 -8.12
CA MET A 275 7.54 13.66 -7.54
C MET A 275 8.84 13.48 -6.74
N LEU A 276 9.95 14.05 -7.19
CA LEU A 276 11.22 14.04 -6.47
C LEU A 276 11.15 14.86 -5.17
N HIS A 277 10.54 16.05 -5.22
CA HIS A 277 10.32 16.88 -4.03
C HIS A 277 9.50 16.14 -2.98
N ASP A 278 8.48 15.41 -3.41
CA ASP A 278 7.66 14.55 -2.56
C ASP A 278 8.42 13.41 -1.92
N LEU A 279 9.24 12.73 -2.70
CA LEU A 279 10.10 11.68 -2.19
C LEU A 279 11.05 12.21 -1.10
N GLU A 280 11.59 13.41 -1.30
CA GLU A 280 12.46 14.05 -0.29
C GLU A 280 11.69 14.39 0.99
N PHE A 281 10.45 14.87 0.88
CA PHE A 281 9.58 15.07 2.05
C PHE A 281 9.30 13.74 2.79
N GLN A 282 9.12 12.65 2.04
CA GLN A 282 8.84 11.31 2.56
C GLN A 282 10.05 10.60 3.16
N LYS A 283 11.28 11.07 2.90
CA LYS A 283 12.54 10.43 3.30
C LYS A 283 12.64 10.04 4.76
N LYS A 284 12.04 10.82 5.67
CA LYS A 284 12.02 10.53 7.11
C LYS A 284 11.02 9.44 7.53
N PHE A 285 10.13 9.04 6.63
CA PHE A 285 9.03 8.11 6.90
C PHE A 285 9.17 6.77 6.16
N ILE A 286 10.11 6.67 5.23
CA ILE A 286 10.33 5.45 4.45
C ILE A 286 11.72 4.87 4.76
N ASP A 287 11.84 3.55 4.62
CA ASP A 287 13.12 2.86 4.78
C ASP A 287 14.17 3.38 3.77
N GLY A 288 15.43 3.41 4.18
CA GLY A 288 16.53 3.95 3.38
C GLY A 288 16.75 3.20 2.06
N ALA A 289 16.55 1.88 2.03
CA ALA A 289 16.64 1.10 0.80
C ALA A 289 15.48 1.44 -0.15
N LYS A 290 14.27 1.54 0.38
CA LYS A 290 13.09 1.94 -0.40
C LYS A 290 13.22 3.36 -0.96
N TYR A 291 13.71 4.32 -0.16
CA TYR A 291 13.99 5.68 -0.64
C TYR A 291 14.97 5.67 -1.80
N LYS A 292 16.06 4.90 -1.70
CA LYS A 292 17.07 4.82 -2.76
C LYS A 292 16.51 4.22 -4.06
N GLU A 293 15.70 3.17 -3.95
CA GLU A 293 15.03 2.56 -5.10
C GLU A 293 14.09 3.55 -5.81
N GLU A 294 13.23 4.24 -5.05
CA GLU A 294 12.31 5.24 -5.61
C GLU A 294 13.05 6.45 -6.19
N LEU A 295 14.16 6.86 -5.57
CA LEU A 295 14.98 7.98 -6.04
C LEU A 295 15.62 7.65 -7.40
N GLU A 296 16.25 6.49 -7.52
CA GLU A 296 16.89 6.07 -8.77
C GLU A 296 15.89 5.99 -9.92
N MET A 297 14.70 5.45 -9.65
CA MET A 297 13.61 5.41 -10.63
C MET A 297 13.22 6.83 -11.07
N LEU A 298 12.91 7.73 -10.14
CA LEU A 298 12.47 9.09 -10.46
C LEU A 298 13.56 9.92 -11.15
N GLU A 299 14.84 9.71 -10.83
CA GLU A 299 15.95 10.33 -11.53
C GLU A 299 16.06 9.86 -12.99
N LYS A 300 15.89 8.56 -13.26
CA LYS A 300 15.86 8.05 -14.64
C LYS A 300 14.63 8.56 -15.40
N PHE A 301 13.47 8.65 -14.74
CA PHE A 301 12.28 9.27 -15.35
C PHE A 301 12.58 10.71 -15.72
N LYS A 302 13.14 11.49 -14.78
CA LYS A 302 13.55 12.88 -15.02
C LYS A 302 14.50 12.98 -16.20
N GLN A 303 15.50 12.11 -16.30
CA GLN A 303 16.42 12.09 -17.44
C GLN A 303 15.72 11.79 -18.77
N ALA A 304 14.82 10.81 -18.80
CA ALA A 304 14.07 10.46 -20.01
C ALA A 304 13.20 11.61 -20.52
N VAL A 305 12.68 12.43 -19.60
CA VAL A 305 11.82 13.57 -19.95
C VAL A 305 12.60 14.90 -20.09
N ASN A 306 13.88 14.92 -19.71
CA ASN A 306 14.73 16.09 -19.82
C ASN A 306 15.31 16.15 -21.24
N GLY A 307 14.65 16.92 -22.12
CA GLY A 307 14.96 16.98 -23.55
C GLY A 307 13.76 17.27 -24.45
N TYR A 308 12.57 17.39 -23.86
CA TYR A 308 11.30 17.68 -24.52
C TYR A 308 10.58 18.84 -23.84
#